data_AF-A0A060C6R9-F1
#
_entry.id   AF-A0A060C6R9-F1
#
_cell.length_a   1.000
_cell.length_b   1.000
_cell.length_c   1.000
_cell.angle_alpha   90.00
_cell.angle_beta   90.00
_cell.angle_gamma   90.00
#
_symmetry.space_group_name_H-M   'P 1'
#
loop_
_entity.id
_entity.type
_entity.pdbx_description
1 polymer ?
#
loop_
_entity_poly.entity_id
_entity_poly.type
_entity_poly.pdbx_seq_one_letter_code
_entity_poly.pdbx_strand_id
1 'polypeptide(L)' 'MIAGTVEVTNTGRCAGTETVQLYVRDVATAVTRPQRQLVAFARVTLEPGETRTVDFSIDAAQL' A
#
# COMPACT_ATOMS: atom_id res chain seq x y z
N MET A 1 -14.78 -2.26 -6.72
CA MET A 1 -13.62 -1.37 -6.78
C MET A 1 -13.51 -0.59 -5.48
N ILE A 2 -12.46 -0.85 -4.70
CA ILE A 2 -12.08 -0.05 -3.54
C ILE A 2 -10.77 0.65 -3.91
N ALA A 3 -10.69 1.95 -3.61
CA ALA A 3 -9.49 2.74 -3.86
C ALA A 3 -8.88 3.22 -2.53
N GLY A 4 -7.55 3.27 -2.47
CA GLY A 4 -6.81 3.82 -1.35
C GLY A 4 -5.61 4.61 -1.84
N THR A 5 -5.34 5.75 -1.22
CA THR A 5 -4.27 6.67 -1.61
C THR A 5 -3.41 6.98 -0.39
N VAL A 6 -2.09 7.03 -0.58
CA VAL A 6 -1.14 7.41 0.47
C VAL A 6 -0.02 8.28 -0.09
N GLU A 7 0.38 9.30 0.65
CA GLU A 7 1.57 10.10 0.35
C GLU A 7 2.79 9.51 1.04
N VAL A 8 3.89 9.41 0.29
CA VAL A 8 5.17 8.91 0.78
C VAL A 8 6.22 9.97 0.53
N THR A 9 6.82 10.46 1.62
CA THR A 9 7.90 11.43 1.59
C THR A 9 9.22 10.77 1.97
N ASN A 10 10.26 10.97 1.16
CA ASN A 10 11.61 10.61 1.55
C ASN A 10 12.16 11.68 2.50
N THR A 11 12.16 11.38 3.80
CA THR A 11 12.71 12.27 4.85
C THR A 11 14.21 12.08 5.08
N GLY A 12 14.86 11.24 4.26
CA GLY A 12 16.29 10.96 4.31
C GLY A 12 17.14 11.99 3.57
N ARG A 13 18.46 11.75 3.55
CA ARG A 13 19.45 12.61 2.86
C ARG A 13 19.91 12.06 1.51
N CYS A 14 19.48 10.85 1.15
CA CYS A 14 19.88 10.18 -0.08
C CYS A 14 18.65 9.72 -0.85
N ALA A 15 18.78 9.57 -2.16
CA ALA A 15 17.77 8.90 -2.97
C ALA A 15 17.53 7.47 -2.47
N GLY A 16 16.28 7.02 -2.50
CA GLY A 16 15.88 5.70 -2.01
C GLY A 16 14.70 5.14 -2.77
N THR A 17 14.60 3.82 -2.85
CA THR A 17 13.41 3.13 -3.38
C THR A 17 12.66 2.47 -2.23
N GLU A 18 11.42 2.86 -2.02
CA GLU A 18 10.52 2.33 -1.00
C GLU A 18 9.47 1.40 -1.62
N THR A 19 9.03 0.37 -0.89
CA THR A 19 7.96 -0.54 -1.34
C THR A 19 6.72 -0.33 -0.49
N VAL A 20 5.77 0.43 -1.01
CA VAL A 20 4.47 0.68 -0.38
C VAL A 20 3.58 -0.55 -0.53
N GLN A 21 2.97 -1.01 0.57
CA GLN A 21 2.22 -2.27 0.62
C GLN A 21 0.81 -2.03 1.16
N LEU A 22 -0.20 -2.57 0.46
CA LEU A 22 -1.60 -2.54 0.88
C LEU A 22 -2.00 -3.91 1.45
N TYR A 23 -2.45 -3.91 2.70
CA TYR A 23 -2.97 -5.10 3.38
C TYR A 23 -4.47 -4.96 3.66
N VAL A 24 -5.21 -6.04 3.45
CA VAL A 24 -6.63 -6.14 3.83
C VAL A 24 -6.81 -7.18 4.91
N ARG A 25 -7.89 -7.02 5.67
CA ARG A 25 -8.36 -7.96 6.68
C ARG A 25 -9.87 -8.04 6.58
N ASP A 26 -10.40 -9.25 6.51
CA ASP A 26 -11.82 -9.50 6.69
C ASP A 26 -12.15 -9.52 8.19
N VAL A 27 -13.12 -8.69 8.60
CA VAL A 27 -13.53 -8.51 10.01
C VAL A 27 -14.90 -9.13 10.31
N ALA A 28 -15.61 -9.66 9.31
CA ALA A 28 -17.02 -10.03 9.43
C ALA A 28 -17.31 -11.52 9.19
N THR A 29 -16.31 -12.35 8.92
CA THR A 29 -16.55 -13.75 8.54
C THR A 29 -16.47 -14.75 9.69
N ALA A 30 -17.38 -15.73 9.65
CA ALA A 30 -17.39 -16.91 10.51
C ALA A 30 -16.26 -17.92 10.18
N VAL A 31 -15.44 -17.63 9.17
CA VAL A 31 -14.37 -18.50 8.65
C VAL A 31 -13.03 -17.86 8.95
N THR A 32 -12.08 -18.64 9.45
CA THR A 32 -10.73 -18.17 9.75
C THR A 32 -10.00 -17.72 8.48
N ARG A 33 -9.73 -16.42 8.37
CA ARG A 33 -8.88 -15.81 7.33
C ARG A 33 -7.59 -15.25 7.93
N PRO A 34 -6.53 -15.04 7.13
CA PRO A 34 -5.30 -14.39 7.58
C PRO A 34 -5.58 -13.00 8.16
N GLN A 35 -4.88 -12.62 9.24
CA GLN A 35 -5.06 -11.30 9.87
C GLN A 35 -4.59 -10.12 8.99
N ARG A 36 -3.67 -10.39 8.04
CA ARG A 36 -3.18 -9.43 7.06
C ARG A 36 -2.94 -10.17 5.75
N GLN A 37 -3.63 -9.75 4.69
CA GLN A 37 -3.42 -10.26 3.34
C GLN A 37 -2.88 -9.13 2.46
N LEU A 38 -1.66 -9.31 1.92
CA LEU A 38 -1.09 -8.35 0.97
C LEU A 38 -1.85 -8.46 -0.35
N VAL A 39 -2.48 -7.37 -0.79
CA VAL A 39 -3.31 -7.36 -2.01
C VAL A 39 -2.73 -6.50 -3.13
N ALA A 40 -1.87 -5.55 -2.79
CA ALA A 40 -1.16 -4.73 -3.77
C ALA A 40 0.14 -4.18 -3.17
N PHE A 41 1.10 -3.87 -4.04
CA PHE A 41 2.31 -3.14 -3.67
C PHE A 41 2.78 -2.26 -4.82
N ALA A 42 3.48 -1.17 -4.49
CA ALA A 42 4.07 -0.26 -5.46
C ALA A 42 5.48 0.11 -5.01
N ARG A 43 6.43 0.12 -5.95
CA ARG A 43 7.79 0.62 -5.71
C ARG A 43 7.88 2.06 -6.16
N VAL A 44 8.35 2.93 -5.27
CA VAL A 44 8.56 4.35 -5.57
C VAL A 44 10.00 4.71 -5.27
N THR A 45 10.68 5.31 -6.25
CA THR A 45 12.00 5.91 -6.05
C THR A 45 11.81 7.39 -5.77
N LEU A 46 12.43 7.89 -4.71
CA LEU A 46 12.27 9.26 -4.23
C LEU A 46 13.63 9.89 -3.98
N GLU A 47 13.82 11.10 -4.51
CA GLU A 47 14.92 11.98 -4.12
C GLU A 47 14.74 12.51 -2.69
N PRO A 48 15.79 13.00 -2.02
CA PRO A 48 15.67 13.60 -0.69
C PRO A 48 14.63 14.73 -0.66
N GLY A 49 13.65 14.63 0.25
CA GLY A 49 12.55 15.59 0.39
C GLY A 49 11.42 15.43 -0.63
N GLU A 50 11.54 14.55 -1.62
CA GLU A 50 10.48 14.28 -2.59
C GLU A 50 9.30 13.59 -1.91
N THR A 51 8.08 13.99 -2.28
CA THR A 51 6.84 13.32 -1.89
C THR A 51 6.15 12.79 -3.14
N ARG A 52 5.72 11.52 -3.09
CA ARG A 52 4.87 10.93 -4.13
C ARG A 52 3.59 10.37 -3.54
N THR A 53 2.52 10.55 -4.29
CA THR A 53 1.23 9.92 -4.03
C THR A 53 1.21 8.54 -4.67
N VAL A 54 0.78 7.53 -3.91
CA VAL A 54 0.62 6.16 -4.37
C VAL A 54 -0.85 5.78 -4.28
N ASP A 55 -1.43 5.48 -5.43
CA ASP A 55 -2.82 5.07 -5.57
C ASP A 55 -2.91 3.57 -5.77
N PHE A 56 -3.79 2.93 -5.00
CA PHE A 56 -4.16 1.54 -5.15
C PHE A 56 -5.64 1.44 -5.52
N SER A 57 -5.94 0.57 -6.49
CA SER A 57 -7.29 0.17 -6.83
C SER A 57 -7.37 -1.35 -6.74
N ILE A 58 -8.25 -1.85 -5.89
CA ILE A 58 -8.48 -3.29 -5.72
C ILE A 58 -9.90 -3.67 -6.13
N ASP A 59 -10.02 -4.80 -6.80
CA ASP A 59 -11.32 -5.39 -7.13
C ASP A 59 -11.92 -6.10 -5.91
N ALA A 60 -13.25 -6.20 -5.86
CA ALA A 60 -13.94 -6.90 -4.76
C ALA A 60 -13.58 -8.39 -4.71
N ALA A 61 -13.16 -9.00 -5.82
CA ALA A 61 -12.65 -10.37 -5.87
C ALA A 61 -11.32 -10.57 -5.13
N GLN A 62 -10.62 -9.48 -4.77
CA GLN A 62 -9.35 -9.52 -4.02
C GLN A 62 -9.54 -9.42 -2.49
N LEU A 63 -10.80 -9.36 -2.02
CA LEU A 63 -11.20 -9.31 -0.61
C LEU A 63 -11.65 -10.69 -0.10
#